data_AF-A0A951V258-F1
#
_entry.id   AF-A0A951V258-F1
#
_cell.length_a   1.000
_cell.length_b   1.000
_cell.length_c   1.000
_cell.angle_alpha   90.00
_cell.angle_beta   90.00
_cell.angle_gamma   90.00
#
_symmetry.space_group_name_H-M   'P 1'
#
loop_
_entity.id
_entity.type
_entity.pdbx_description
1 polymer ?
#
loop_
_entity_poly.entity_id
_entity_poly.type
_entity_poly.pdbx_seq_one_letter_code
_entity_poly.pdbx_strand_id
1 'polypeptide(L)'
;QYTARVVIVTGHIAARYSSTIDLYADKDPDDITPSWKILKELNELVHYIKNNPFWDAWIDQIYVTRRGDFELMPKNGAHVIEFGKAEDIDKKFEKLLMFYQNGLTHVGWSSYNRLNLKFKNQIICSK
;
A
#
# COMPACT_ATOMS: atom_id res chain seq x y z
N GLN A 1 26.23 6.68 -11.53
CA GLN A 1 25.39 5.57 -12.02
C GLN A 1 24.24 5.42 -11.04
N TYR A 2 23.02 5.84 -11.39
CA TYR A 2 21.86 5.71 -10.51
C TYR A 2 21.09 4.46 -10.93
N THR A 3 20.87 3.52 -10.01
CA THR A 3 19.96 2.40 -10.20
C THR A 3 18.53 2.94 -10.27
N ALA A 4 17.76 2.48 -11.26
CA ALA A 4 16.34 2.79 -11.34
C ALA A 4 15.64 2.29 -10.07
N ARG A 5 14.92 3.18 -9.38
CA ARG A 5 14.13 2.81 -8.19
C ARG A 5 12.77 2.30 -8.66
N VAL A 6 12.50 1.02 -8.38
CA VAL A 6 11.25 0.35 -8.72
C VAL A 6 10.63 -0.15 -7.43
N VAL A 7 9.34 0.17 -7.22
CA VAL A 7 8.55 -0.40 -6.13
C VAL A 7 8.38 -1.89 -6.40
N ILE A 8 8.73 -2.71 -5.43
CA ILE A 8 8.61 -4.17 -5.55
C ILE A 8 7.23 -4.59 -5.06
N VAL A 9 6.50 -5.36 -5.87
CA VAL A 9 5.22 -5.96 -5.47
C VAL A 9 5.35 -7.48 -5.40
N THR A 10 4.89 -8.07 -4.30
CA THR A 10 5.01 -9.51 -4.01
C THR A 10 3.75 -10.06 -3.35
N GLY A 11 3.66 -11.39 -3.19
CA GLY A 11 2.58 -12.05 -2.46
C GLY A 11 1.54 -12.71 -3.35
N HIS A 12 0.29 -12.74 -2.88
CA HIS A 12 -0.81 -13.47 -3.51
C HIS A 12 -1.45 -12.67 -4.66
N ILE A 13 -0.73 -12.59 -5.77
CA ILE A 13 -1.15 -11.89 -6.98
C ILE A 13 -1.55 -12.92 -8.03
N ALA A 14 -2.85 -13.21 -8.13
CA ALA A 14 -3.39 -14.14 -9.11
C ALA A 14 -3.62 -13.43 -10.46
N ALA A 15 -2.54 -12.93 -11.07
CA ALA A 15 -2.57 -12.29 -12.38
C ALA A 15 -2.01 -13.24 -13.43
N ARG A 16 -2.76 -13.47 -14.52
CA ARG A 16 -2.17 -13.99 -15.74
C ARG A 16 -1.52 -12.82 -16.47
N TYR A 17 -0.22 -12.92 -16.77
CA TYR A 17 0.42 -11.97 -17.65
C TYR A 17 -0.27 -12.03 -19.02
N SER A 18 -0.84 -10.91 -19.45
CA SER A 18 -1.42 -10.76 -20.78
C SER A 18 -1.14 -9.35 -21.28
N SER A 19 -0.57 -9.25 -22.48
CA SER A 19 -0.25 -7.99 -23.14
C SER A 19 -1.48 -7.18 -23.57
N THR A 20 -2.68 -7.73 -23.39
CA THR A 20 -3.97 -7.10 -23.71
C THR A 20 -4.77 -6.67 -22.49
N ILE A 21 -4.22 -6.78 -21.28
CA ILE A 21 -4.92 -6.32 -20.07
C ILE A 21 -4.92 -4.79 -20.04
N ASP A 22 -6.10 -4.21 -20.17
CA ASP A 22 -6.36 -2.79 -19.92
C ASP A 22 -7.00 -2.59 -18.54
N LEU A 23 -6.19 -2.23 -17.54
CA LEU A 23 -6.64 -2.00 -16.15
C LEU A 23 -7.56 -0.78 -16.00
N TYR A 24 -7.67 0.07 -17.04
CA TYR A 24 -8.51 1.26 -17.06
C TYR A 24 -9.82 1.06 -17.81
N ALA A 25 -9.98 -0.06 -18.52
CA ALA A 25 -11.23 -0.39 -19.17
C ALA A 25 -12.33 -0.62 -18.13
N ASP A 26 -13.47 0.05 -18.32
CA ASP A 26 -14.69 -0.23 -17.58
C ASP A 26 -15.17 -1.62 -17.99
N LYS A 27 -14.93 -2.60 -17.12
CA LYS A 27 -15.50 -3.93 -17.26
C LYS A 27 -16.93 -3.94 -16.75
N ASP A 28 -17.75 -4.76 -17.40
CA ASP A 28 -19.07 -5.11 -16.88
C ASP A 28 -18.92 -5.57 -15.41
N PRO A 29 -19.71 -5.04 -14.46
CA PRO A 29 -19.68 -5.46 -13.06
C PRO A 29 -19.72 -6.98 -12.86
N ASP A 30 -20.41 -7.70 -13.74
CA ASP A 30 -20.55 -9.16 -13.66
C ASP A 30 -19.28 -9.92 -14.08
N ASP A 31 -18.34 -9.26 -14.79
CA ASP A 31 -17.06 -9.82 -15.23
C ASP A 31 -15.88 -9.49 -14.28
N ILE A 32 -16.13 -8.76 -13.18
CA ILE A 32 -15.10 -8.37 -12.22
C ILE A 32 -14.73 -9.56 -11.33
N THR A 33 -13.70 -10.30 -11.76
CA THR A 33 -13.08 -11.31 -10.91
C THR A 33 -12.37 -10.67 -9.69
N PRO A 34 -12.27 -11.36 -8.54
CA PRO A 34 -11.52 -10.86 -7.39
C PRO A 34 -10.06 -10.49 -7.71
N SER A 35 -9.42 -11.25 -8.61
CA SER A 35 -8.07 -10.96 -9.09
C SER A 35 -7.99 -9.64 -9.87
N TRP A 36 -8.98 -9.35 -10.70
CA TRP A 36 -9.06 -8.09 -11.43
C TRP A 36 -9.15 -6.89 -10.49
N LYS A 37 -10.03 -6.99 -9.48
CA LYS A 37 -10.20 -5.95 -8.47
C LYS A 37 -8.89 -5.66 -7.74
N ILE A 38 -8.17 -6.70 -7.30
CA ILE A 38 -6.87 -6.55 -6.62
C ILE A 38 -5.84 -5.85 -7.53
N LEU A 39 -5.78 -6.20 -8.82
CA LEU A 39 -4.86 -5.57 -9.75
C LEU A 39 -5.16 -4.09 -9.99
N LYS A 40 -6.45 -3.74 -10.13
CA LYS A 40 -6.89 -2.35 -10.29
C LYS A 40 -6.52 -1.53 -9.05
N GLU A 41 -6.90 -2.02 -7.87
CA GLU A 41 -6.58 -1.38 -6.58
C GLU A 41 -5.07 -1.25 -6.35
N LEU A 42 -4.29 -2.29 -6.70
CA LEU A 42 -2.82 -2.25 -6.63
C LEU A 42 -2.25 -1.18 -7.55
N ASN A 43 -2.75 -1.08 -8.79
CA ASN A 43 -2.30 -0.07 -9.74
C ASN A 43 -2.60 1.35 -9.24
N GLU A 44 -3.79 1.58 -8.70
CA GLU A 44 -4.17 2.86 -8.08
C GLU A 44 -3.23 3.23 -6.92
N LEU A 45 -2.96 2.28 -6.03
CA LEU A 45 -2.06 2.49 -4.89
C LEU A 45 -0.61 2.76 -5.32
N VAL A 46 -0.10 2.00 -6.29
CA VAL A 46 1.26 2.21 -6.84
C VAL A 46 1.33 3.59 -7.50
N HIS A 47 0.34 3.96 -8.31
CA HIS A 47 0.31 5.26 -8.97
C HIS A 47 0.29 6.41 -7.94
N TYR A 48 -0.49 6.27 -6.86
CA TYR A 48 -0.48 7.22 -5.76
C TYR A 48 0.89 7.40 -5.14
N ILE A 49 1.54 6.29 -4.77
CA ILE A 49 2.87 6.30 -4.15
C ILE A 49 3.89 6.95 -5.09
N LYS A 50 3.89 6.58 -6.37
CA LYS A 50 4.84 7.10 -7.38
C LYS A 50 4.67 8.59 -7.65
N ASN A 51 3.44 9.12 -7.56
CA ASN A 51 3.18 10.54 -7.78
C ASN A 51 3.45 11.41 -6.53
N ASN A 52 3.71 10.80 -5.37
CA ASN A 52 4.06 11.52 -4.15
C ASN A 52 5.56 11.35 -3.83
N PRO A 53 6.38 12.41 -3.91
CA PRO A 53 7.83 12.30 -3.70
C PRO A 53 8.23 11.74 -2.34
N PHE A 54 7.46 12.02 -1.29
CA PHE A 54 7.71 11.48 0.04
C PHE A 54 7.42 9.98 0.07
N TRP A 55 6.26 9.54 -0.40
CA TRP A 55 5.90 8.12 -0.37
C TRP A 55 6.73 7.26 -1.34
N ASP A 56 7.09 7.77 -2.53
CA ASP A 56 8.03 7.10 -3.44
C ASP A 56 9.44 6.96 -2.81
N ALA A 57 9.83 7.97 -2.02
CA ALA A 57 11.06 7.91 -1.25
C ALA A 57 10.95 7.02 -0.01
N TRP A 58 9.77 6.78 0.54
CA TRP A 58 9.56 6.11 1.83
C TRP A 58 9.17 4.64 1.73
N ILE A 59 8.30 4.28 0.78
CA ILE A 59 7.81 2.91 0.59
C ILE A 59 8.75 2.15 -0.34
N ASP A 60 9.13 0.93 0.04
CA ASP A 60 10.05 0.08 -0.72
C ASP A 60 9.32 -1.09 -1.39
N GLN A 61 8.42 -1.72 -0.63
CA GLN A 61 7.71 -2.92 -1.07
C GLN A 61 6.23 -2.86 -0.70
N ILE A 62 5.43 -3.46 -1.58
CA ILE A 62 4.01 -3.75 -1.36
C ILE A 62 3.83 -5.27 -1.35
N TYR A 63 3.21 -5.78 -0.30
CA TYR A 63 2.87 -7.19 -0.18
C TYR A 63 1.36 -7.38 -0.26
N VAL A 64 0.91 -8.26 -1.16
CA VAL A 64 -0.49 -8.65 -1.31
C VAL A 64 -0.76 -9.88 -0.47
N THR A 65 -1.58 -9.73 0.56
CA THR A 65 -1.96 -10.83 1.45
C THR A 65 -2.91 -11.82 0.77
N ARG A 66 -3.10 -13.00 1.36
CA ARG A 66 -4.09 -14.00 0.90
C ARG A 66 -5.53 -13.48 0.82
N ARG A 67 -5.85 -12.44 1.61
CA ARG A 67 -7.16 -11.78 1.64
C ARG A 67 -7.28 -10.67 0.59
N GLY A 68 -6.23 -10.44 -0.20
CA GLY A 68 -6.13 -9.35 -1.16
C GLY A 68 -6.00 -7.97 -0.50
N ASP A 69 -5.57 -7.90 0.76
CA ASP A 69 -5.21 -6.64 1.41
C ASP A 69 -3.74 -6.31 1.13
N PHE A 70 -3.42 -5.01 1.13
CA PHE A 70 -2.06 -4.52 0.96
C PHE A 70 -1.37 -4.27 2.31
N GLU A 71 -0.13 -4.74 2.41
CA GLU A 71 0.83 -4.37 3.44
C GLU A 71 1.97 -3.57 2.78
N LEU A 72 2.36 -2.44 3.37
CA LEU A 72 3.45 -1.60 2.87
C LEU A 72 4.65 -1.71 3.79
N MET A 73 5.82 -1.87 3.20
CA MET A 73 7.10 -1.90 3.90
C MET A 73 7.85 -0.59 3.65
N PRO A 74 8.09 0.22 4.70
CA PRO A 74 8.97 1.38 4.63
C PRO A 74 10.43 0.97 4.43
N LYS A 75 11.22 1.88 3.86
CA LYS A 75 12.66 1.67 3.62
C LYS A 75 13.50 1.47 4.87
N ASN A 76 13.08 2.01 6.01
CA ASN A 76 13.82 1.81 7.27
C ASN A 76 13.55 0.43 7.89
N GLY A 77 12.58 -0.34 7.37
CA GLY A 77 12.21 -1.66 7.89
C GLY A 77 11.68 -1.67 9.33
N ALA A 78 11.33 -0.51 9.89
CA ALA A 78 10.99 -0.40 11.31
C ALA A 78 9.65 -1.04 11.67
N HIS A 79 8.69 -1.00 10.75
CA HIS A 79 7.34 -1.50 10.97
C HIS A 79 6.67 -1.90 9.65
N VAL A 80 5.64 -2.74 9.73
CA VAL A 80 4.75 -3.06 8.61
C VAL A 80 3.50 -2.19 8.69
N ILE A 81 3.09 -1.59 7.58
CA ILE A 81 1.86 -0.80 7.48
C ILE A 81 0.76 -1.71 6.89
N GLU A 82 -0.20 -2.12 7.70
CA GLU A 82 -1.38 -2.87 7.24
C GLU A 82 -2.39 -1.89 6.63
N PHE A 83 -2.22 -1.60 5.34
CA PHE A 83 -2.98 -0.59 4.61
C PHE A 83 -4.43 -1.04 4.32
N GLY A 84 -4.63 -2.35 4.12
CA GLY A 84 -5.93 -2.91 3.73
C GLY A 84 -6.20 -2.77 2.24
N LYS A 85 -7.47 -2.56 1.87
CA LYS A 85 -7.89 -2.25 0.49
C LYS A 85 -7.45 -0.85 0.06
N ALA A 86 -7.37 -0.60 -1.24
CA ALA A 86 -7.03 0.71 -1.81
C ALA A 86 -8.19 1.74 -1.74
N GLU A 87 -8.94 1.74 -0.65
CA GLU A 87 -10.03 2.67 -0.38
C GLU A 87 -9.52 3.87 0.43
N ASP A 88 -10.02 5.08 0.15
CA ASP A 88 -9.66 6.32 0.85
C ASP A 88 -8.13 6.52 0.95
N ILE A 89 -7.39 6.26 -0.14
CA ILE A 89 -5.92 6.25 -0.17
C ILE A 89 -5.33 7.53 0.45
N ASP A 90 -5.81 8.70 0.00
CA ASP A 90 -5.38 10.01 0.51
C ASP A 90 -5.50 10.12 2.03
N LYS A 91 -6.69 9.83 2.57
CA LYS A 91 -6.98 9.96 4.00
C LYS A 91 -6.12 9.00 4.82
N LYS A 92 -5.85 7.80 4.30
CA LYS A 92 -4.98 6.82 4.97
C LYS A 92 -3.55 7.32 5.05
N PHE A 93 -3.01 7.85 3.97
CA PHE A 93 -1.65 8.40 3.95
C PHE A 93 -1.53 9.69 4.77
N GLU A 94 -2.52 10.58 4.72
CA GLU A 94 -2.57 11.78 5.57
C GLU A 94 -2.54 11.43 7.05
N LYS A 95 -3.39 10.47 7.47
CA LYS A 95 -3.41 9.97 8.85
C LYS A 95 -2.07 9.32 9.24
N LEU A 96 -1.46 8.56 8.33
CA LEU A 96 -0.14 7.96 8.57
C LEU A 96 0.94 9.02 8.78
N LEU A 97 0.93 10.07 7.94
CA LEU A 97 1.86 11.19 8.05
C LEU A 97 1.70 11.92 9.38
N MET A 98 0.45 12.21 9.79
CA MET A 98 0.15 12.80 11.09
C MET A 98 0.67 11.93 12.24
N PHE A 99 0.55 10.60 12.14
CA PHE A 99 1.08 9.67 13.14
C PHE A 99 2.62 9.66 13.17
N TYR A 100 3.29 9.76 12.02
CA TYR A 100 4.75 9.87 11.99
C TYR A 100 5.24 11.17 12.60
N GLN A 101 4.61 12.30 12.27
CA GLN A 101 5.01 13.62 12.76
C GLN A 101 4.73 13.80 14.25
N ASN A 102 3.57 13.32 14.73
CA ASN A 102 3.12 13.58 16.10
C ASN A 102 3.28 12.35 17.01
N GLY A 103 2.95 11.15 16.56
CA GLY A 103 3.01 9.93 17.38
C GLY A 103 4.43 9.42 17.57
N LEU A 104 5.13 9.12 16.48
CA LEU A 104 6.46 8.50 16.54
C LEU A 104 7.55 9.41 17.11
N THR A 105 7.41 10.73 16.95
CA THR A 105 8.33 11.70 17.57
C THR A 105 8.34 11.61 19.10
N HIS A 106 7.24 11.18 19.72
CA HIS A 106 7.13 11.03 21.18
C HIS A 106 7.46 9.62 21.68
N VAL A 107 7.07 8.57 20.94
CA VAL A 107 7.20 7.17 21.40
C VAL A 107 8.45 6.47 20.84
N GLY A 108 9.02 6.98 19.75
CA GLY A 108 10.17 6.39 19.05
C GLY A 108 9.78 5.33 18.01
N TRP A 109 10.61 5.20 16.98
CA TRP A 109 10.37 4.33 15.82
C TRP A 109 10.38 2.82 16.13
N SER A 110 11.09 2.40 17.18
CA SER A 110 11.21 0.99 17.57
C SER A 110 10.05 0.49 18.44
N SER A 111 9.04 1.34 18.69
CA SER A 111 7.99 1.04 19.66
C SER A 111 6.85 0.21 19.11
N TYR A 112 6.73 0.12 17.78
CA TYR A 112 5.65 -0.59 17.11
C TYR A 112 6.18 -1.35 15.88
N ASN A 113 5.83 -2.62 15.77
CA ASN A 113 6.22 -3.46 14.64
C ASN A 113 5.15 -3.50 13.55
N ARG A 114 3.89 -3.17 13.88
CA ARG A 114 2.78 -3.11 12.93
C ARG A 114 1.87 -1.91 13.17
N LEU A 115 1.52 -1.22 12.09
CA LEU A 115 0.60 -0.08 12.06
C LEU A 115 -0.61 -0.44 11.19
N ASN A 116 -1.79 -0.56 11.79
CA ASN A 116 -3.00 -0.92 11.08
C ASN A 116 -3.84 0.31 10.74
N LEU A 117 -4.04 0.53 9.44
CA LEU A 117 -4.74 1.70 8.87
C LEU A 117 -6.15 1.34 8.36
N LYS A 118 -6.60 0.09 8.52
CA LYS A 118 -7.90 -0.39 8.01
C LYS A 118 -9.09 0.31 8.66
N PHE A 119 -8.90 0.85 9.86
CA PHE A 119 -9.94 1.56 10.60
C PHE A 119 -9.95 3.03 10.20
N LYS A 120 -11.12 3.56 9.81
CA LYS A 120 -11.26 4.91 9.24
C LYS A 120 -10.60 6.00 10.10
N ASN A 121 -10.92 6.03 11.41
CA ASN A 121 -10.58 7.15 12.29
C ASN A 121 -9.40 6.90 13.24
N GLN A 122 -8.75 5.74 13.17
CA GLN A 122 -7.67 5.39 14.10
C GLN A 122 -6.56 4.61 13.40
N ILE A 123 -5.35 4.66 13.99
CA ILE A 123 -4.26 3.75 13.68
C ILE A 123 -4.10 2.85 14.89
N ILE A 124 -4.25 1.54 14.70
CA ILE A 124 -4.00 0.57 15.77
C ILE A 124 -2.55 0.13 15.64
N CYS A 125 -1.78 0.30 16.71
CA CYS A 125 -0.37 -0.08 16.74
C CYS A 125 -0.19 -1.35 17.58
N SER A 126 0.60 -2.30 17.10
CA SER A 126 0.99 -3.49 17.86
C SER A 126 2.50 -3.66 17.92
N LYS A 127 2.95 -4.27 19.02
CA LYS A 127 4.33 -4.70 19.26
C LYS A 127 4.54 -6.07 18.63
#